data_AF-D5RIZ4-F1
#
_entry.id   AF-D5RIZ4-F1
#
_cell.length_a   1.000
_cell.length_b   1.000
_cell.length_c   1.000
_cell.angle_alpha   90.00
_cell.angle_beta   90.00
_cell.angle_gamma   90.00
#
_symmetry.space_group_name_H-M   'P 1'
#
loop_
_entity.id
_entity.type
_entity.pdbx_description
1 polymer ?
#
loop_
_entity_poly.entity_id
_entity_poly.type
_entity_poly.pdbx_seq_one_letter_code
_entity_poly.pdbx_strand_id
1 'polypeptide(L)'
;WSHGGSTVLAAAAKAPPGLLRAGVAFYPGCFAARRAGTTSAIPLLLLLGQEDNWTPARFCQAWVAAQPEGRVEAVTYPGAGHGFDAPGEAPPRARTLPDGRQVTAGPHPESRALAVPRALAFLAAHAGVAPKP
;
A
#
# COMPACT_ATOMS: atom_id res chain seq x y z
N TRP A 1 -0.73 -5.89 -3.07
CA TRP A 1 0.43 -5.48 -3.86
C TRP A 1 0.02 -4.83 -5.16
N SER A 2 0.66 -3.74 -5.57
CA SER A 2 0.44 -3.07 -6.86
C SER A 2 -1.05 -2.94 -7.18
N HIS A 3 -1.52 -3.55 -8.27
CA HIS A 3 -2.93 -3.57 -8.65
C HIS A 3 -3.85 -4.14 -7.55
N GLY A 4 -3.48 -5.24 -6.90
CA GLY A 4 -4.20 -5.75 -5.74
C GLY A 4 -4.17 -4.79 -4.54
N GLY A 5 -3.13 -3.96 -4.41
CA GLY A 5 -3.12 -2.86 -3.44
C GLY A 5 -4.16 -1.79 -3.78
N SER A 6 -4.31 -1.43 -5.06
CA SER A 6 -5.38 -0.54 -5.51
C SER A 6 -6.77 -1.14 -5.28
N THR A 7 -6.92 -2.46 -5.42
CA THR A 7 -8.15 -3.17 -5.05
C THR A 7 -8.45 -3.03 -3.56
N VAL A 8 -7.44 -3.11 -2.67
CA VAL A 8 -7.63 -2.85 -1.24
C VAL A 8 -8.15 -1.44 -0.99
N LEU A 9 -7.62 -0.42 -1.67
CA LEU A 9 -8.13 0.96 -1.54
C LEU A 9 -9.61 1.05 -1.96
N ALA A 10 -9.96 0.43 -3.09
CA ALA A 10 -11.33 0.44 -3.60
C ALA A 10 -12.30 -0.31 -2.66
N ALA A 11 -11.88 -1.45 -2.11
CA ALA A 11 -12.66 -2.21 -1.14
C ALA A 11 -12.84 -1.42 0.16
N ALA A 12 -11.78 -0.79 0.66
CA ALA A 12 -11.81 0.01 1.87
C ALA A 12 -12.73 1.22 1.78
N ALA A 13 -12.90 1.81 0.59
CA ALA A 13 -13.83 2.91 0.35
C ALA A 13 -15.30 2.47 0.23
N LYS A 14 -15.58 1.19 -0.04
CA LYS A 14 -16.91 0.69 -0.40
C LYS A 14 -17.46 -0.41 0.50
N ALA A 15 -16.63 -1.01 1.35
CA ALA A 15 -17.04 -2.12 2.18
C ALA A 15 -18.18 -1.70 3.12
N PRO A 16 -19.26 -2.50 3.22
CA PRO A 16 -20.27 -2.31 4.24
C PRO A 16 -19.65 -2.27 5.64
N PRO A 17 -20.21 -1.49 6.57
CA PRO A 17 -19.75 -1.47 7.96
C PRO A 17 -19.64 -2.89 8.54
N GLY A 18 -18.50 -3.19 9.16
CA GLY A 18 -18.25 -4.47 9.83
C GLY A 18 -17.80 -5.62 8.91
N LEU A 19 -17.89 -5.49 7.58
CA LEU A 19 -17.43 -6.55 6.66
C LEU A 19 -15.90 -6.70 6.68
N LEU A 20 -15.19 -5.58 6.63
CA LEU A 20 -13.73 -5.53 6.69
C LEU A 20 -13.29 -4.82 7.97
N ARG A 21 -12.28 -5.37 8.63
CA ARG A 21 -11.74 -4.83 9.88
C ARG A 21 -10.59 -3.85 9.67
N ALA A 22 -9.72 -4.17 8.71
CA ALA A 22 -8.59 -3.34 8.29
C ALA A 22 -8.06 -3.85 6.94
N GLY A 23 -7.14 -3.11 6.32
CA GLY A 23 -6.46 -3.52 5.10
C GLY A 23 -5.01 -3.08 5.04
N VAL A 24 -4.18 -3.85 4.31
CA VAL A 24 -2.79 -3.50 4.03
C VAL A 24 -2.58 -3.47 2.52
N ALA A 25 -1.94 -2.41 2.03
CA ALA A 25 -1.63 -2.25 0.61
C ALA A 25 -0.14 -1.95 0.41
N PHE A 26 0.55 -2.90 -0.22
CA PHE A 26 1.91 -2.72 -0.72
C PHE A 26 1.91 -2.00 -2.06
N TYR A 27 2.57 -0.84 -2.12
CA TYR A 27 2.79 0.02 -3.30
C TYR A 27 1.58 0.13 -4.25
N PRO A 28 0.41 0.58 -3.75
CA PRO A 28 -0.77 0.73 -4.59
C PRO A 28 -0.65 1.95 -5.53
N GLY A 29 -1.42 1.93 -6.61
CA GLY A 29 -1.64 3.14 -7.41
C GLY A 29 -2.72 4.03 -6.80
N CYS A 30 -2.34 5.08 -6.06
CA CYS A 30 -3.31 5.96 -5.39
C CYS A 30 -3.88 7.11 -6.24
N PHE A 31 -3.38 7.33 -7.46
CA PHE A 31 -3.81 8.46 -8.30
C PHE A 31 -5.32 8.46 -8.55
N ALA A 32 -5.90 7.30 -8.88
CA ALA A 32 -7.33 7.18 -9.15
C ALA A 32 -8.18 7.43 -7.88
N ALA A 33 -7.81 6.84 -6.74
CA ALA A 33 -8.49 7.04 -5.46
C ALA A 33 -8.47 8.52 -5.05
N ARG A 34 -7.32 9.19 -5.21
CA ARG A 34 -7.18 10.63 -4.98
C ARG A 34 -8.06 11.45 -5.92
N ARG A 35 -8.02 11.18 -7.22
CA ARG A 35 -8.82 11.91 -8.21
C ARG A 35 -10.31 11.77 -7.96
N ALA A 36 -10.75 10.60 -7.52
CA ALA A 36 -12.13 10.33 -7.15
C ALA A 36 -12.53 10.88 -5.77
N GLY A 37 -11.59 11.42 -4.98
CA GLY A 37 -11.86 11.94 -3.65
C GLY A 37 -12.34 10.87 -2.66
N THR A 38 -11.97 9.60 -2.86
CA THR A 38 -12.47 8.52 -2.01
C THR A 38 -11.84 8.60 -0.62
N THR A 39 -12.66 8.36 0.39
CA THR A 39 -12.23 8.18 1.78
C THR A 39 -12.29 6.71 2.16
N SER A 40 -11.35 6.26 2.98
CA SER A 40 -11.35 4.90 3.53
C SER A 40 -12.37 4.79 4.66
N ALA A 41 -13.24 3.78 4.61
CA ALA A 41 -14.18 3.44 5.68
C ALA A 41 -13.54 2.59 6.79
N ILE A 42 -12.37 1.98 6.52
CA ILE A 42 -11.66 1.10 7.45
C ILE A 42 -10.22 1.60 7.72
N PRO A 43 -9.59 1.19 8.82
CA PRO A 43 -8.15 1.38 9.03
C PRO A 43 -7.34 0.78 7.87
N LEU A 44 -6.40 1.55 7.33
CA LEU A 44 -5.49 1.10 6.28
C LEU A 44 -4.04 1.39 6.61
N LEU A 45 -3.16 0.46 6.24
CA LEU A 45 -1.72 0.66 6.19
C LEU A 45 -1.23 0.58 4.74
N LEU A 46 -0.57 1.64 4.27
CA LEU A 46 0.12 1.68 2.99
C LEU A 46 1.63 1.49 3.20
N LEU A 47 2.22 0.59 2.42
CA LEU A 47 3.65 0.29 2.47
C LEU A 47 4.26 0.65 1.12
N LEU A 48 5.02 1.73 1.07
CA LEU A 48 5.41 2.42 -0.17
C LEU A 48 6.94 2.36 -0.38
N GLY A 49 7.38 2.20 -1.62
CA GLY A 49 8.77 2.41 -2.00
C GLY A 49 9.04 3.88 -2.34
N GLN A 50 10.11 4.48 -1.80
CA GLN A 50 10.49 5.86 -2.14
C GLN A 50 10.86 6.02 -3.61
N GLU A 51 11.55 5.02 -4.17
CA GLU A 51 12.09 4.99 -5.54
C GLU A 51 11.10 4.36 -6.55
N ASP A 52 9.84 4.14 -6.15
CA ASP A 52 8.84 3.56 -7.02
C ASP A 52 8.48 4.51 -8.17
N ASN A 53 9.00 4.23 -9.37
CA ASN A 53 8.72 4.97 -10.60
C ASN A 53 7.48 4.46 -11.37
N TRP A 54 6.88 3.34 -10.93
CA TRP A 54 5.68 2.79 -11.52
C TRP A 54 4.43 3.38 -10.89
N THR A 55 4.34 3.34 -9.56
CA THR A 55 3.28 3.92 -8.73
C THR A 55 3.87 4.88 -7.71
N PRO A 56 4.25 6.11 -8.10
CA PRO A 56 4.99 7.01 -7.23
C PRO A 56 4.32 7.28 -5.88
N ALA A 57 5.06 7.07 -4.80
CA ALA A 57 4.59 7.18 -3.41
C ALA A 57 3.91 8.53 -3.11
N ARG A 58 4.35 9.62 -3.75
CA ARG A 58 3.75 10.96 -3.63
C ARG A 58 2.24 11.01 -3.86
N PHE A 59 1.71 10.15 -4.74
CA PHE A 59 0.27 10.10 -4.99
C PHE A 59 -0.48 9.50 -3.80
N CYS A 60 0.11 8.51 -3.13
CA CYS A 60 -0.44 7.92 -1.92
C CYS A 60 -0.29 8.86 -0.72
N GLN A 61 0.86 9.50 -0.55
CA GLN A 61 1.07 10.51 0.50
C GLN A 61 0.03 11.64 0.41
N ALA A 62 -0.22 12.16 -0.79
CA ALA A 62 -1.24 13.18 -1.01
C ALA A 62 -2.67 12.66 -0.75
N TRP A 63 -2.95 11.39 -1.07
CA TRP A 63 -4.25 10.79 -0.78
C TRP A 63 -4.48 10.60 0.72
N VAL A 64 -3.45 10.14 1.44
CA VAL A 64 -3.44 9.94 2.91
C VAL A 64 -3.64 11.26 3.63
N ALA A 65 -3.00 12.34 3.20
CA ALA A 65 -3.19 13.68 3.77
C ALA A 65 -4.63 14.21 3.64
N ALA A 66 -5.43 13.66 2.72
CA ALA A 66 -6.84 13.99 2.55
C ALA A 66 -7.79 13.03 3.31
N GLN A 67 -7.25 12.05 4.06
CA GLN A 67 -8.05 11.12 4.86
C GLN A 67 -8.35 11.69 6.24
N PRO A 68 -9.43 11.23 6.90
CA PRO A 68 -9.62 11.50 8.33
C PRO A 68 -8.39 11.05 9.13
N GLU A 69 -8.07 11.82 10.16
CA GLU A 69 -6.91 11.55 11.02
C GLU A 69 -6.95 10.12 11.58
N GLY A 70 -5.81 9.43 11.55
CA GLY A 70 -5.67 8.04 12.02
C GLY A 70 -6.37 6.99 11.16
N ARG A 71 -7.08 7.36 10.09
CA ARG A 71 -7.79 6.39 9.23
C ARG A 71 -6.85 5.60 8.33
N VAL A 72 -5.82 6.26 7.83
CA VAL A 72 -4.85 5.66 6.91
C VAL A 72 -3.45 6.04 7.35
N GLU A 73 -2.61 5.05 7.59
CA GLU A 73 -1.18 5.19 7.82
C GLU A 73 -0.42 4.90 6.51
N ALA A 74 0.66 5.63 6.25
CA ALA A 74 1.56 5.32 5.17
C ALA A 74 3.01 5.31 5.65
N VAL A 75 3.73 4.25 5.32
CA VAL A 75 5.16 4.10 5.57
C VAL A 75 5.89 4.04 4.24
N THR A 76 6.84 4.95 4.05
CA THR A 76 7.70 4.98 2.86
C THR A 76 9.08 4.44 3.23
N TYR A 77 9.57 3.46 2.47
CA TYR A 77 10.88 2.86 2.66
C TYR A 77 11.90 3.47 1.70
N PRO A 78 13.01 4.05 2.21
CA PRO A 78 14.10 4.53 1.39
C PRO A 78 14.73 3.43 0.54
N GLY A 79 15.20 3.77 -0.67
CA GLY A 79 15.84 2.84 -1.61
C GLY A 79 14.91 1.79 -2.26
N ALA A 80 13.74 1.53 -1.68
CA ALA A 80 12.79 0.58 -2.23
C ALA A 80 12.03 1.13 -3.44
N GLY A 81 11.97 0.31 -4.50
CA GLY A 81 11.14 0.55 -5.68
C GLY A 81 9.84 -0.27 -5.68
N HIS A 82 9.25 -0.46 -6.85
CA HIS A 82 8.08 -1.32 -7.01
C HIS A 82 8.44 -2.79 -6.74
N GLY A 83 7.58 -3.56 -6.07
CA GLY A 83 7.85 -4.98 -5.82
C GLY A 83 8.91 -5.27 -4.75
N PHE A 84 9.24 -4.29 -3.91
CA PHE A 84 10.33 -4.37 -2.94
C PHE A 84 10.20 -5.53 -1.92
N ASP A 85 8.99 -6.04 -1.70
CA ASP A 85 8.72 -7.13 -0.76
C ASP A 85 8.90 -8.53 -1.37
N ALA A 86 9.19 -8.61 -2.67
CA ALA A 86 9.54 -9.87 -3.33
C ALA A 86 10.72 -10.55 -2.59
N PRO A 87 10.69 -11.87 -2.42
CA PRO A 87 11.80 -12.60 -1.82
C PRO A 87 13.04 -12.62 -2.72
N GLY A 88 14.22 -12.79 -2.12
CA GLY A 88 15.50 -12.91 -2.82
C GLY A 88 16.23 -11.58 -3.03
N GLU A 89 17.33 -11.66 -3.76
CA GLU A 89 18.29 -10.56 -3.96
C GLU A 89 18.54 -10.24 -5.44
N ALA A 90 17.76 -10.87 -6.33
CA ALA A 90 17.89 -10.62 -7.76
C ALA A 90 17.69 -9.13 -8.06
N PRO A 91 18.52 -8.51 -8.92
CA PRO A 91 18.42 -7.09 -9.18
C PRO A 91 17.05 -6.73 -9.77
N PRO A 92 16.52 -5.53 -9.45
CA PRO A 92 15.28 -5.05 -10.05
C PRO A 92 15.34 -5.03 -11.57
N ARG A 93 14.22 -5.40 -12.20
CA ARG A 93 14.11 -5.52 -13.66
C ARG A 93 13.33 -4.34 -14.22
N ALA A 94 13.88 -3.75 -15.27
CA ALA A 94 13.20 -2.73 -16.07
C ALA A 94 12.15 -3.36 -16.99
N ARG A 95 11.08 -2.61 -17.25
CA ARG A 95 10.08 -2.91 -18.28
C ARG A 95 9.58 -1.62 -18.91
N THR A 96 9.23 -1.68 -20.19
CA THR A 96 8.57 -0.59 -20.91
C THR A 96 7.07 -0.83 -20.88
N LEU A 97 6.32 0.15 -20.38
CA LEU A 97 4.87 0.14 -20.37
C LEU A 97 4.29 0.50 -21.75
N PRO A 98 3.02 0.20 -22.04
CA PRO A 98 2.38 0.57 -23.31
C PRO A 98 2.39 2.09 -23.59
N ASP A 99 2.46 2.92 -22.55
CA ASP A 99 2.57 4.38 -22.65
C ASP A 99 4.02 4.89 -22.84
N GLY A 100 4.97 3.99 -23.06
CA GLY A 100 6.38 4.29 -23.30
C GLY A 100 7.20 4.55 -22.02
N ARG A 101 6.58 4.59 -20.85
CA ARG A 101 7.33 4.76 -19.59
C ARG A 101 8.20 3.54 -19.30
N GLN A 102 9.43 3.78 -18.86
CA GLN A 102 10.28 2.76 -18.28
C GLN A 102 10.07 2.71 -16.77
N VAL A 103 9.78 1.51 -16.26
CA VAL A 103 9.56 1.28 -14.83
C VAL A 103 10.39 0.10 -14.35
N THR A 104 10.76 0.12 -13.08
CA THR A 104 11.63 -0.89 -12.47
C THR A 104 10.90 -1.58 -11.33
N ALA A 105 10.99 -2.90 -11.26
CA ALA A 105 10.41 -3.67 -10.16
C ALA A 105 11.33 -4.82 -9.73
N GLY A 106 11.44 -5.04 -8.42
CA GLY A 106 12.22 -6.12 -7.84
C GLY A 106 12.40 -5.99 -6.34
N PRO A 107 13.08 -6.98 -5.73
CA PRO A 107 13.24 -7.06 -4.28
C PRO A 107 14.09 -5.92 -3.73
N HIS A 108 13.82 -5.57 -2.48
CA HIS A 108 14.69 -4.77 -1.62
C HIS A 108 14.73 -5.42 -0.24
N PRO A 109 15.71 -6.31 0.04
CA PRO A 109 15.70 -7.16 1.23
C PRO A 109 15.53 -6.40 2.54
N GLU A 110 16.19 -5.25 2.69
CA GLU A 110 16.11 -4.39 3.88
C GLU A 110 14.68 -3.88 4.12
N SER A 111 14.02 -3.37 3.07
CA SER A 111 12.65 -2.85 3.18
C SER A 111 11.65 -3.96 3.37
N ARG A 112 11.86 -5.12 2.74
CA ARG A 112 11.05 -6.32 2.95
C ARG A 112 11.09 -6.78 4.41
N ALA A 113 12.29 -6.84 5.01
CA ALA A 113 12.49 -7.26 6.38
C ALA A 113 11.76 -6.36 7.39
N LEU A 114 11.51 -5.10 7.04
CA LEU A 114 10.72 -4.17 7.85
C LEU A 114 9.22 -4.21 7.52
N ALA A 115 8.87 -4.29 6.24
CA ALA A 115 7.50 -4.12 5.78
C ALA A 115 6.61 -5.34 6.04
N VAL A 116 7.14 -6.55 5.87
CA VAL A 116 6.36 -7.77 6.08
C VAL A 116 5.95 -7.92 7.55
N PRO A 117 6.86 -7.80 8.54
CA PRO A 117 6.45 -7.83 9.95
C PRO A 117 5.47 -6.71 10.32
N ARG A 118 5.66 -5.49 9.79
CA ARG A 118 4.74 -4.37 10.01
C ARG A 118 3.34 -4.67 9.48
N ALA A 119 3.22 -5.24 8.28
CA ALA A 119 1.93 -5.64 7.72
C ALA A 119 1.21 -6.65 8.62
N LEU A 120 1.92 -7.67 9.09
CA LEU A 120 1.37 -8.70 9.98
C LEU A 120 0.96 -8.12 11.33
N ALA A 121 1.80 -7.28 11.93
CA ALA A 121 1.50 -6.61 13.20
C ALA A 121 0.27 -5.70 13.10
N PHE A 122 0.15 -4.94 12.01
CA PHE A 122 -1.01 -4.09 11.75
C PHE A 122 -2.30 -4.91 11.64
N LEU A 123 -2.28 -6.00 10.89
CA LEU A 123 -3.45 -6.89 10.77
C LEU A 123 -3.81 -7.53 12.11
N ALA A 124 -2.81 -8.00 12.88
CA ALA A 124 -3.03 -8.60 14.19
C ALA A 124 -3.68 -7.61 15.18
N ALA A 125 -3.22 -6.36 15.21
CA ALA A 125 -3.78 -5.31 16.05
C ALA A 125 -5.27 -5.00 15.72
N HIS A 126 -5.70 -5.26 14.49
CA HIS A 126 -7.07 -4.99 14.03
C HIS A 126 -7.95 -6.25 13.90
N ALA A 127 -7.41 -7.45 14.14
CA ALA A 127 -8.13 -8.73 14.03
C ALA A 127 -9.24 -8.88 15.08
N GLY A 128 -9.18 -8.13 16.18
CA GLY A 128 -10.22 -8.06 17.22
C GLY A 128 -10.20 -9.24 18.19
N VAL A 129 -9.96 -8.94 19.47
CA VAL A 129 -10.72 -9.62 20.53
C VAL A 129 -12.16 -9.12 20.40
N ALA A 130 -13.13 -10.02 20.29
CA ALA A 130 -14.54 -9.67 20.14
C ALA A 130 -15.05 -8.88 21.37
N PRO A 131 -16.01 -7.95 21.23
CA PRO A 131 -16.74 -7.45 22.39
C PRO A 131 -17.47 -8.64 23.05
N LYS A 132 -17.22 -8.84 24.34
CA LYS A 132 -17.95 -9.83 25.15
C LYS A 132 -19.40 -9.34 25.34
N PRO A 133 -20.40 -10.22 25.25
CA PRO A 133 -21.79 -9.87 25.50
C PRO A 133 -22.01 -9.31 26.91
#